data_AF-A0A9N9F805-F1
#
_entry.id   AF-A0A9N9F805-F1
#
_cell.length_a   1.000
_cell.length_b   1.000
_cell.length_c   1.000
_cell.angle_alpha   90.00
_cell.angle_beta   90.00
_cell.angle_gamma   90.00
#
_symmetry.space_group_name_H-M   'P 1'
#
loop_
_entity.id
_entity.type
_entity.pdbx_description
1 polymer ?
#
loop_
_entity_poly.entity_id
_entity_poly.type
_entity_poly.pdbx_seq_one_letter_code
_entity_poly.pdbx_strand_id
1 'polypeptide(L)'
;MPSFVNSTPFITLAKKRITPQKLAAVQKKWHPSFFVPTCKINHETGAKYWRKPRISKRLQADMRKNCIYLGIDPLSIGLPEKPDRNPPRTKPPKGNKADRLKPIRQAKIQKAMEDMPKTIEKWRTEKRTEKQKSKPSLPY
;
A
#
# COMPACT_ATOMS: atom_id res chain seq x y z
N MET A 1 25.98 41.32 29.24
CA MET A 1 24.85 40.45 29.63
C MET A 1 25.01 39.09 28.94
N PRO A 2 25.61 38.08 29.58
CA PRO A 2 25.71 36.75 28.98
C PRO A 2 24.34 36.07 29.05
N SER A 3 23.74 35.82 27.88
CA SER A 3 22.53 35.02 27.76
C SER A 3 22.82 33.59 28.20
N PHE A 4 22.36 33.22 29.40
CA PHE A 4 22.33 31.83 29.85
C PHE A 4 21.41 31.05 28.90
N VAL A 5 22.00 30.40 27.90
CA VAL A 5 21.32 29.38 27.12
C VAL A 5 21.08 28.22 28.08
N ASN A 6 19.88 28.14 28.64
CA ASN A 6 19.44 27.05 29.50
C ASN A 6 19.53 25.73 28.71
N SER A 7 20.71 25.13 28.67
CA SER A 7 20.86 23.78 28.14
C SER A 7 20.19 22.85 29.13
N THR A 8 19.00 22.38 28.77
CA THR A 8 18.34 21.36 29.57
C THR A 8 19.30 20.16 29.71
N PRO A 9 19.35 19.49 30.87
CA PRO A 9 20.26 18.35 31.09
C PRO A 9 20.05 17.24 30.05
N PHE A 10 18.87 17.19 29.43
CA PHE A 10 18.55 16.29 28.34
C PHE A 10 19.35 16.59 27.06
N ILE A 11 19.51 17.86 26.66
CA ILE A 11 20.24 18.25 25.45
C ILE A 11 21.73 17.94 25.61
N THR A 12 22.31 18.15 26.79
CA THR A 12 23.72 17.87 27.05
C THR A 12 24.01 16.37 27.03
N LEU A 13 23.12 15.55 27.58
CA LEU A 13 23.18 14.09 27.48
C LEU A 13 23.01 13.61 26.03
N ALA A 14 22.09 14.20 25.27
CA ALA A 14 21.89 13.88 23.87
C ALA A 14 23.14 14.16 23.02
N LYS A 15 23.80 15.31 23.22
CA LYS A 15 25.07 15.63 22.54
C LYS A 15 26.17 14.61 22.80
N LYS A 16 26.25 14.04 24.01
CA LYS A 16 27.22 12.98 24.34
C LYS A 16 26.94 11.65 23.61
N ARG A 17 25.69 11.36 23.30
CA ARG A 17 25.26 10.10 22.67
C ARG A 17 25.30 10.14 21.13
N ILE A 18 25.24 11.32 20.54
CA ILE A 18 25.28 11.50 19.09
C ILE A 18 26.74 11.59 18.64
N THR A 19 27.11 10.83 17.61
CA THR A 19 28.48 10.88 17.07
C THR A 19 28.82 12.26 16.49
N PRO A 20 30.09 12.69 16.52
CA PRO A 20 30.49 14.01 16.02
C PRO A 20 30.07 14.26 14.56
N GLN A 21 30.15 13.24 13.70
CA GLN A 21 29.71 13.32 12.30
C GLN A 21 28.21 13.61 12.17
N LYS A 22 27.39 13.00 13.03
CA LYS A 22 25.94 13.21 13.04
C LYS A 22 25.57 14.58 13.63
N LEU A 23 26.34 15.08 14.59
CA LEU A 23 26.19 16.44 15.11
C LEU A 23 26.53 17.48 14.04
N ALA A 24 27.64 17.30 13.32
CA ALA A 24 28.04 18.18 12.22
C ALA A 24 26.97 18.24 11.11
N ALA A 25 26.30 17.11 10.83
CA ALA A 25 25.20 17.07 9.86
C ALA A 25 23.97 17.89 10.28
N VAL A 26 23.72 18.03 11.59
CA VAL A 26 22.62 18.83 12.15
C VAL A 26 23.00 20.33 12.24
N GLN A 27 24.26 20.64 12.48
CA GLN A 27 24.74 22.03 12.58
C GLN A 27 24.84 22.73 11.22
N LYS A 28 24.99 21.96 10.12
CA LYS A 28 25.09 22.49 8.76
C LYS A 28 23.71 22.79 8.16
N LYS A 29 23.56 23.94 7.51
CA LYS A 29 22.39 24.24 6.66
C LYS A 29 22.49 23.52 5.31
N TRP A 30 21.45 22.79 4.93
CA TRP A 30 21.39 22.01 3.69
C TRP A 30 20.49 22.69 2.66
N HIS A 31 20.86 22.56 1.39
CA HIS A 31 20.06 23.06 0.28
C HIS A 31 18.93 22.07 -0.06
N PRO A 32 17.67 22.53 -0.30
CA PRO A 32 16.53 21.66 -0.59
C PRO A 32 16.75 20.66 -1.74
N SER A 33 17.52 21.04 -2.77
CA SER A 33 17.82 20.17 -3.92
C SER A 33 18.60 18.90 -3.56
N PHE A 34 19.23 18.82 -2.38
CA PHE A 34 19.98 17.64 -1.96
C PHE A 34 19.09 16.48 -1.53
N PHE A 35 17.83 16.76 -1.19
CA PHE A 35 16.86 15.80 -0.71
C PHE A 35 15.99 15.20 -1.83
N VAL A 36 16.02 15.82 -3.02
CA VAL A 36 15.19 15.46 -4.17
C VAL A 36 16.06 14.81 -5.25
N PRO A 37 15.58 13.75 -5.94
CA PRO A 37 16.27 13.23 -7.12
C PRO A 37 16.33 14.28 -8.23
N THR A 38 17.42 14.27 -9.01
CA THR A 38 17.59 15.20 -10.13
C THR A 38 17.56 14.44 -11.45
N CYS A 39 16.79 14.96 -12.40
CA CYS A 39 16.81 14.42 -13.75
C CYS A 39 18.03 14.96 -14.50
N LYS A 40 18.77 14.07 -15.16
CA LYS A 40 19.87 14.43 -16.06
C LYS A 40 19.59 13.88 -17.44
N ILE A 41 19.89 14.69 -18.44
CA ILE A 41 19.81 14.33 -19.85
C ILE A 41 21.25 14.23 -20.32
N ASN A 42 21.59 13.10 -20.95
CA ASN A 42 22.88 12.99 -21.63
C ASN A 42 22.76 13.68 -22.99
N HIS A 43 23.56 14.72 -23.21
CA HIS A 43 23.52 15.51 -24.45
C HIS A 43 24.01 14.73 -25.67
N GLU A 44 24.84 13.70 -25.48
CA GLU A 44 25.42 12.90 -26.56
C GLU A 44 24.47 11.80 -27.05
N THR A 45 23.76 11.16 -26.12
CA THR A 45 22.88 10.01 -26.41
C THR A 45 21.40 10.36 -26.38
N GLY A 46 21.03 11.57 -25.96
CA GLY A 46 19.65 11.98 -25.70
C GLY A 46 18.97 11.26 -24.54
N ALA A 47 19.65 10.31 -23.89
CA ALA A 47 19.08 9.46 -22.86
C ALA A 47 18.82 10.23 -21.55
N LYS A 48 17.62 10.04 -21.00
CA LYS A 48 17.18 10.65 -19.73
C LYS A 48 17.33 9.64 -18.59
N TYR A 49 18.01 10.04 -17.51
CA TYR A 49 18.12 9.22 -16.31
C TYR A 49 17.98 10.04 -15.03
N TRP A 50 17.54 9.39 -13.96
CA TRP A 50 17.32 10.01 -12.66
C TRP A 50 18.51 9.72 -11.73
N ARG A 51 19.14 10.79 -11.23
CA ARG A 51 20.13 10.67 -10.15
C ARG A 51 19.44 10.62 -8.81
N LYS A 52 19.90 9.70 -7.95
CA LYS A 52 19.49 9.62 -6.54
C LYS A 52 19.77 10.95 -5.82
N PRO A 53 18.98 11.31 -4.79
CA PRO A 53 19.28 12.47 -3.96
C PRO A 53 20.66 12.30 -3.31
N ARG A 54 21.34 13.42 -3.03
CA ARG A 54 22.64 13.41 -2.33
C ARG A 54 22.50 12.86 -0.92
N ILE A 55 21.36 13.13 -0.27
CA ILE A 55 21.06 12.69 1.09
C ILE A 55 19.96 11.62 1.03
N SER A 56 20.31 10.40 1.46
CA SER A 56 19.37 9.27 1.50
C SER A 56 18.23 9.49 2.51
N LYS A 57 17.08 8.85 2.29
CA LYS A 57 15.94 8.91 3.22
C LYS A 57 16.29 8.44 4.64
N ARG A 58 17.22 7.48 4.77
CA ARG A 58 17.73 7.01 6.06
C ARG A 58 18.50 8.12 6.78
N LEU A 59 19.43 8.76 6.08
CA LEU A 59 20.20 9.88 6.65
C LEU A 59 19.29 11.05 7.02
N GLN A 60 18.27 11.35 6.20
CA GLN A 60 17.23 12.33 6.53
C GLN A 60 16.49 11.97 7.82
N ALA A 61 16.08 10.71 8.01
CA ALA A 61 15.40 10.26 9.21
C ALA A 61 16.30 10.36 10.45
N ASP A 62 17.58 10.01 10.33
CA ASP A 62 18.56 10.13 11.42
C ASP A 62 18.79 11.60 11.79
N MET A 63 18.91 12.50 10.81
CA MET A 63 18.97 13.94 11.06
C MET A 63 17.74 14.45 11.79
N ARG A 64 16.52 14.07 11.35
CA ARG A 64 15.27 14.44 12.04
C ARG A 64 15.24 13.97 13.50
N LYS A 65 15.63 12.72 13.78
CA LYS A 65 15.71 12.20 15.15
C LYS A 65 16.67 13.02 16.01
N ASN A 66 17.84 13.35 15.48
CA ASN A 66 18.83 14.15 16.20
C ASN A 66 18.37 15.59 16.42
N CYS A 67 17.68 16.20 15.45
CA CYS A 67 17.06 17.52 15.60
C CYS A 67 16.06 17.51 16.77
N ILE A 68 15.18 16.51 16.81
CA ILE A 68 14.21 16.31 17.90
C ILE A 68 14.92 16.16 19.25
N TYR A 69 15.98 15.35 19.34
CA TYR A 69 16.73 15.16 20.60
C TYR A 69 17.45 16.43 21.07
N LEU A 70 17.86 17.30 20.15
CA LEU A 70 18.55 18.56 20.46
C LEU A 70 17.58 19.74 20.63
N GLY A 71 16.27 19.54 20.42
CA GLY A 71 15.27 20.61 20.45
C GLY A 71 15.42 21.60 19.29
N ILE A 72 16.03 21.19 18.19
CA ILE A 72 16.20 22.01 16.98
C ILE A 72 15.08 21.67 16.00
N ASP A 73 14.46 22.69 15.42
CA ASP A 73 13.46 22.49 14.36
C ASP A 73 14.12 21.93 13.08
N PRO A 74 13.70 20.76 12.56
CA PRO A 74 14.24 20.21 11.31
C PRO A 74 14.17 21.16 10.11
N LEU A 75 13.16 22.03 10.04
CA LEU A 75 12.98 22.96 8.92
C LEU A 75 14.07 24.03 8.89
N SER A 76 14.54 24.47 10.05
CA SER A 76 15.61 25.48 10.16
C SER A 76 16.92 25.05 9.50
N ILE A 77 17.19 23.74 9.49
CA ILE A 77 18.37 23.10 8.88
C ILE A 77 18.18 22.88 7.36
N GLY A 78 16.96 23.04 6.85
CA GLY A 78 16.60 22.84 5.45
C GLY A 78 16.13 21.42 5.13
N LEU A 79 15.81 20.59 6.14
CA LEU A 79 15.15 19.30 5.87
C LEU A 79 13.74 19.54 5.32
N PRO A 80 13.26 18.70 4.39
CA PRO A 80 11.89 18.81 3.90
C PRO A 80 10.89 18.45 5.02
N GLU A 81 9.70 19.03 4.94
CA GLU A 81 8.57 18.66 5.79
C GLU A 81 8.26 17.17 5.69
N LYS A 82 7.76 16.60 6.80
CA LYS A 82 7.33 15.20 6.80
C LYS A 82 5.96 15.14 6.13
N PRO A 83 5.76 14.29 5.09
CA PRO A 83 4.46 14.18 4.46
C PRO A 83 3.43 13.62 5.45
N ASP A 84 2.20 14.09 5.32
CA ASP A 84 1.08 13.60 6.12
C ASP A 84 0.84 12.11 5.89
N ARG A 85 0.58 11.39 6.99
CA ARG A 85 0.30 9.97 6.92
C ARG A 85 -1.18 9.78 6.57
N ASN A 86 -1.44 9.34 5.34
CA ASN A 86 -2.78 8.93 4.89
C ASN A 86 -2.94 7.41 5.00
N PRO A 87 -3.44 6.85 6.12
CA PRO A 87 -3.60 5.41 6.26
C PRO A 87 -4.70 4.89 5.31
N PRO A 88 -4.50 3.73 4.65
CA PRO A 88 -5.48 3.17 3.71
C PRO A 88 -6.74 2.60 4.39
N ARG A 89 -6.79 2.59 5.73
CA ARG A 89 -7.89 2.04 6.55
C ARG A 89 -9.20 2.82 6.42
N THR A 90 -9.20 3.95 5.72
CA THR A 90 -10.41 4.70 5.36
C THR A 90 -11.21 4.01 4.27
N LYS A 91 -10.58 3.17 3.43
CA LYS A 91 -11.27 2.49 2.34
C LYS A 91 -11.94 1.20 2.84
N PRO A 92 -13.21 0.94 2.45
CA PRO A 92 -13.87 -0.30 2.82
C PRO A 92 -13.12 -1.51 2.20
N PRO A 93 -13.07 -2.65 2.91
CA PRO A 93 -12.44 -3.85 2.39
C PRO A 93 -13.26 -4.41 1.21
N LYS A 94 -12.57 -4.99 0.22
CA LYS A 94 -13.17 -5.60 -0.99
C LYS A 94 -14.12 -6.79 -0.71
N GLY A 95 -14.17 -7.29 0.52
CA GLY A 95 -14.86 -8.52 0.91
C GLY A 95 -14.23 -9.80 0.35
N ASN A 96 -14.64 -10.96 0.85
CA ASN A 96 -14.17 -12.25 0.36
C ASN A 96 -14.83 -12.63 -0.96
N LYS A 97 -14.19 -13.51 -1.74
CA LYS A 97 -14.78 -14.01 -3.01
C LYS A 97 -16.14 -14.66 -2.77
N ALA A 98 -16.29 -15.38 -1.65
CA ALA A 98 -17.52 -16.07 -1.31
C ALA A 98 -18.70 -15.10 -1.11
N ASP A 99 -18.46 -14.00 -0.37
CA ASP A 99 -19.46 -12.97 -0.08
C ASP A 99 -19.87 -12.24 -1.36
N ARG A 100 -18.89 -11.87 -2.19
CA ARG A 100 -19.15 -11.23 -3.49
C ARG A 100 -19.98 -12.09 -4.43
N LEU A 101 -19.78 -13.42 -4.41
CA LEU A 101 -20.48 -14.36 -5.30
C LEU A 101 -21.75 -14.95 -4.68
N LYS A 102 -22.03 -14.68 -3.41
CA LYS A 102 -23.25 -15.14 -2.73
C LYS A 102 -24.55 -14.78 -3.47
N PRO A 103 -24.78 -13.52 -3.91
CA PRO A 103 -26.02 -13.16 -4.59
C PRO A 103 -26.18 -13.90 -5.93
N ILE A 104 -25.09 -14.06 -6.68
CA ILE A 104 -25.10 -14.79 -7.95
C ILE A 104 -25.44 -16.27 -7.73
N ARG A 105 -24.88 -16.88 -6.67
CA ARG A 105 -25.20 -18.28 -6.31
C ARG A 105 -26.66 -18.42 -5.90
N GLN A 106 -27.19 -17.52 -5.09
CA GLN A 106 -28.59 -17.51 -4.69
C GLN A 106 -29.53 -17.38 -5.90
N ALA A 107 -29.25 -16.47 -6.83
CA ALA A 107 -30.03 -16.31 -8.06
C ALA A 107 -30.02 -17.57 -8.94
N LYS A 108 -28.86 -18.25 -9.06
CA LYS A 108 -28.76 -19.52 -9.80
C LYS A 108 -29.58 -20.63 -9.16
N ILE A 109 -29.56 -20.72 -7.83
CA ILE A 109 -30.37 -21.71 -7.09
C ILE A 109 -31.85 -21.43 -7.30
N GLN A 110 -32.27 -20.17 -7.16
CA GLN A 110 -33.67 -19.77 -7.37
C GLN A 110 -34.17 -20.16 -8.77
N LYS A 111 -33.40 -19.83 -9.80
CA LYS A 111 -33.73 -20.21 -11.19
C LYS A 111 -33.81 -21.74 -11.36
N ALA A 112 -32.89 -22.49 -10.77
CA ALA A 112 -32.92 -23.96 -10.84
C ALA A 112 -34.16 -24.55 -10.15
N MET A 113 -34.62 -23.95 -9.04
CA MET A 113 -35.85 -24.35 -8.36
C MET A 113 -37.09 -24.05 -9.22
N GLU A 114 -37.11 -22.93 -9.94
CA GLU A 114 -38.18 -22.58 -10.89
C GLU A 114 -38.22 -23.50 -12.11
N ASP A 115 -37.06 -23.92 -12.62
CA ASP A 115 -36.94 -24.84 -13.75
C ASP A 115 -37.11 -26.34 -13.35
N MET A 116 -37.17 -26.62 -12.04
CA MET A 116 -37.27 -27.98 -11.51
C MET A 116 -38.51 -28.77 -12.01
N PRO A 117 -39.74 -28.21 -12.05
CA PRO A 117 -40.91 -28.96 -12.52
C PRO A 117 -40.78 -29.39 -13.98
N LYS A 118 -40.29 -28.49 -14.85
CA LYS A 118 -40.09 -28.76 -16.28
C LYS A 118 -39.04 -29.84 -16.51
N THR A 119 -37.94 -29.80 -15.75
CA THR A 119 -36.89 -30.82 -15.85
C THR A 119 -37.37 -32.18 -15.37
N ILE A 120 -38.20 -32.24 -14.31
CA ILE A 120 -38.84 -33.47 -13.85
C ILE A 120 -39.80 -34.04 -14.91
N GLU A 121 -40.64 -33.21 -15.53
CA GLU A 121 -41.55 -33.65 -16.59
C GLU A 121 -40.80 -34.20 -17.79
N LYS A 122 -39.75 -33.50 -18.24
CA LYS A 122 -38.88 -33.94 -19.32
C LYS A 122 -38.22 -35.29 -19.01
N TRP A 123 -37.70 -35.46 -17.79
CA TRP A 123 -37.12 -36.74 -17.38
C TRP A 123 -38.16 -37.88 -17.37
N ARG A 124 -39.38 -37.60 -16.89
CA ARG A 124 -40.49 -38.58 -16.88
C ARG A 124 -40.88 -39.00 -18.29
N THR A 125 -40.96 -38.07 -19.25
CA THR A 125 -41.32 -38.39 -20.64
C THR A 125 -40.20 -39.18 -21.31
N GLU A 126 -38.94 -38.78 -21.16
CA GLU A 126 -37.78 -39.50 -21.67
C GLU A 126 -37.77 -40.95 -21.17
N LYS A 127 -37.94 -41.18 -19.87
CA LYS A 127 -38.02 -42.54 -19.30
C LYS A 127 -39.18 -43.38 -19.85
N ARG A 128 -40.34 -42.78 -20.09
CA ARG A 128 -41.46 -43.47 -20.74
C ARG A 128 -41.12 -43.85 -22.18
N THR A 129 -40.50 -42.95 -22.94
CA THR A 129 -40.10 -43.24 -24.33
C THR A 129 -39.03 -44.31 -24.42
N GLU A 130 -38.04 -44.30 -23.51
CA GLU A 130 -37.03 -45.37 -23.41
C GLU A 130 -37.68 -46.72 -23.14
N LYS A 131 -38.61 -46.78 -22.17
CA LYS A 131 -39.35 -48.01 -21.84
C LYS A 131 -40.23 -48.51 -22.99
N GLN A 132 -40.76 -47.60 -23.82
CA GLN A 132 -41.53 -47.98 -25.01
C GLN A 132 -40.62 -48.53 -26.11
N LYS A 133 -39.45 -47.92 -26.34
CA LYS A 133 -38.44 -48.40 -27.30
C LYS A 133 -37.89 -49.77 -26.90
N SER A 134 -37.78 -50.06 -25.60
CA SER A 134 -37.26 -51.34 -25.10
C SER A 134 -38.29 -52.47 -25.08
N LYS A 135 -39.56 -52.22 -25.42
CA LYS A 135 -40.54 -53.31 -25.55
C LYS A 135 -40.27 -54.08 -26.85
N PRO A 136 -40.05 -55.40 -26.80
CA PRO A 136 -39.84 -56.21 -28.00
C PRO A 136 -41.07 -56.12 -28.92
N SER A 137 -40.83 -56.04 -30.23
CA SER A 137 -41.88 -55.80 -31.24
C SER A 137 -42.71 -57.03 -31.59
N LEU A 138 -42.38 -58.20 -31.06
CA LEU A 138 -43.11 -59.44 -31.30
C LEU A 138 -44.30 -59.53 -30.33
N PRO A 139 -45.54 -59.64 -30.82
CA PRO A 139 -46.65 -60.05 -29.97
C PRO A 139 -46.40 -61.51 -29.60
N TYR A 140 -46.68 -61.85 -28.34
CA TYR A 140 -46.73 -63.26 -27.93
C TYR A 140 -47.77 -64.01 -28.76
#